data_AF-A0A7V4JH55-F1
#
_entry.id   AF-A0A7V4JH55-F1
#
_cell.length_a   1.000
_cell.length_b   1.000
_cell.length_c   1.000
_cell.angle_alpha   90.00
_cell.angle_beta   90.00
_cell.angle_gamma   90.00
#
_symmetry.space_group_name_H-M   'P 1'
#
loop_
_entity.id
_entity.type
_entity.pdbx_description
1 polymer ?
#
loop_
_entity_poly.entity_id
_entity_poly.type
_entity_poly.pdbx_seq_one_letter_code
_entity_poly.pdbx_strand_id
1 'polypeptide(L)'
;MSVRVGIIGGSGLYDMPELADREEVTLTTPFGEPSGPYVVATLRGQRVAFLARHGAGHRIPPSELNFRANIFGFKLLGVERIFSASAVGSLKEEYPPLDVVIPDQFFDRTRGRVSTFLEEASERAIESFAHRRSCDQKRGVWKFFV
;
A
#
# COMPACT_ATOMS: atom_id res chain seq x y z
N MET A 1 7.72 -20.22 6.10
CA MET A 1 8.01 -19.40 4.91
C MET A 1 7.55 -17.98 5.19
N SER A 2 8.41 -16.96 5.06
CA SER A 2 8.08 -15.57 5.41
C SER A 2 7.44 -14.80 4.25
N VAL A 3 6.46 -13.96 4.57
CA VAL A 3 5.77 -13.11 3.59
C VAL A 3 6.60 -11.85 3.36
N ARG A 4 7.49 -11.84 2.37
CA ARG A 4 8.42 -10.70 2.16
C ARG A 4 7.83 -9.56 1.32
N VAL A 5 6.77 -9.84 0.55
CA VAL A 5 6.17 -8.90 -0.39
C VAL A 5 4.70 -8.66 -0.03
N GLY A 6 4.34 -7.40 0.13
CA GLY A 6 2.97 -6.92 0.27
C GLY A 6 2.48 -6.30 -1.03
N ILE A 7 1.18 -6.36 -1.30
CA ILE A 7 0.53 -5.74 -2.45
C ILE A 7 -0.67 -4.95 -1.91
N ILE A 8 -0.77 -3.67 -2.27
CA ILE A 8 -1.90 -2.81 -1.94
C ILE A 8 -2.68 -2.52 -3.22
N GLY A 9 -3.89 -3.06 -3.30
CA GLY A 9 -4.79 -2.84 -4.43
C GLY A 9 -5.59 -1.54 -4.28
N GLY A 10 -5.48 -0.64 -5.24
CA GLY A 10 -6.29 0.57 -5.35
C GLY A 10 -7.66 0.32 -6.00
N SER A 11 -8.28 1.38 -6.51
CA SER A 11 -9.48 1.24 -7.37
C SER A 11 -9.18 0.32 -8.55
N GLY A 12 -10.06 -0.64 -8.81
CA GLY A 12 -9.90 -1.63 -9.89
C GLY A 12 -9.08 -2.87 -9.53
N LEU A 13 -8.35 -2.89 -8.41
CA LEU A 13 -7.60 -4.06 -7.94
C LEU A 13 -8.10 -4.49 -6.56
N TYR A 14 -9.29 -5.09 -6.52
CA TYR A 14 -9.93 -5.53 -5.26
C TYR A 14 -9.64 -6.99 -4.94
N ASP A 15 -9.36 -7.77 -5.97
CA ASP A 15 -8.97 -9.17 -5.86
C ASP A 15 -7.89 -9.49 -6.90
N MET A 16 -7.13 -10.55 -6.63
CA MET A 16 -6.14 -11.10 -7.55
C MET A 16 -6.47 -12.59 -7.77
N PRO A 17 -7.11 -12.96 -8.88
CA PRO A 17 -7.52 -14.34 -9.18
C PRO A 17 -6.35 -15.32 -9.26
N GLU A 18 -5.14 -14.84 -9.57
CA GLU A 18 -3.93 -15.66 -9.72
C GLU A 18 -3.31 -16.10 -8.38
N LEU A 19 -3.88 -15.65 -7.26
CA LEU A 19 -3.45 -16.04 -5.92
C LEU A 19 -3.92 -17.46 -5.58
N ALA A 20 -2.95 -18.35 -5.32
CA ALA A 20 -3.17 -19.70 -4.81
C ALA A 20 -2.99 -19.75 -3.27
N ASP A 21 -3.41 -20.83 -2.62
CA ASP A 21 -3.22 -21.08 -1.18
C ASP A 21 -3.66 -19.90 -0.29
N ARG A 22 -4.84 -19.36 -0.58
CA ARG A 22 -5.34 -18.12 0.03
C ARG A 22 -5.71 -18.35 1.49
N GLU A 23 -5.24 -17.46 2.34
CA GLU A 23 -5.53 -17.41 3.77
C GLU A 23 -5.89 -15.97 4.14
N GLU A 24 -7.05 -15.77 4.75
CA GLU A 24 -7.40 -14.45 5.28
C GLU A 24 -6.84 -14.27 6.69
N VAL A 25 -6.14 -13.17 6.91
CA VAL A 25 -5.54 -12.82 8.19
C VAL A 25 -6.08 -11.45 8.62
N THR A 26 -6.91 -11.45 9.66
CA THR A 26 -7.41 -10.24 10.30
C THR A 26 -6.46 -9.81 11.40
N LEU A 27 -6.07 -8.53 11.39
CA LEU A 27 -5.11 -7.97 12.35
C LEU A 27 -5.65 -6.65 12.89
N THR A 28 -5.56 -6.48 14.20
CA THR A 28 -5.71 -5.17 14.85
C THR A 28 -4.32 -4.53 14.98
N THR A 29 -4.25 -3.20 14.83
CA THR A 29 -2.99 -2.45 15.00
C THR A 29 -3.13 -1.39 16.09
N PRO A 30 -2.02 -0.89 16.65
CA PRO A 30 -2.05 0.25 17.56
C PRO A 30 -2.68 1.51 16.96
N PHE A 31 -2.78 1.58 15.63
CA PHE A 31 -3.37 2.71 14.91
C PHE A 31 -4.84 2.47 14.52
N GLY A 32 -5.47 1.42 15.07
CA GLY A 32 -6.82 0.98 14.75
C GLY A 32 -6.86 -0.13 13.70
N GLU A 33 -8.02 -0.30 13.08
CA GLU A 33 -8.27 -1.38 12.13
C GLU A 33 -7.73 -1.04 10.72
N PRO A 34 -7.11 -2.01 10.02
CA PRO A 34 -6.84 -1.93 8.59
C PRO A 34 -8.14 -1.84 7.77
N SER A 35 -8.01 -1.58 6.47
CA SER A 35 -9.15 -1.49 5.55
C SER A 35 -9.99 -2.78 5.46
N GLY A 36 -9.38 -3.93 5.78
CA GLY A 36 -9.98 -5.26 5.77
C GLY A 36 -8.94 -6.34 6.10
N PRO A 37 -9.33 -7.63 6.00
CA PRO A 37 -8.39 -8.73 6.17
C PRO A 37 -7.30 -8.70 5.09
N TYR A 38 -6.10 -9.12 5.46
CA TYR A 38 -5.03 -9.37 4.51
C TYR A 38 -5.23 -10.75 3.89
N VAL A 39 -5.05 -10.87 2.58
CA VAL A 39 -5.02 -12.17 1.90
C VAL A 39 -3.56 -12.60 1.78
N VAL A 40 -3.15 -13.57 2.58
CA VAL A 40 -1.83 -14.19 2.45
C VAL A 40 -1.95 -15.36 1.47
N ALA A 41 -1.19 -15.32 0.40
CA ALA A 41 -1.35 -16.24 -0.72
C ALA A 41 -0.01 -16.51 -1.44
N THR A 42 -0.02 -17.51 -2.31
CA THR A 42 1.09 -17.84 -3.22
C THR A 42 0.84 -17.20 -4.58
N LEU A 43 1.74 -16.33 -5.02
CA LEU A 43 1.75 -15.75 -6.37
C LEU A 43 3.02 -16.18 -7.10
N ARG A 44 2.88 -16.94 -8.19
CA ARG A 44 4.02 -17.44 -9.00
C ARG A 44 5.14 -18.08 -8.14
N GLY A 45 4.74 -18.90 -7.17
CA GLY A 45 5.66 -19.60 -6.25
C GLY A 45 6.22 -18.75 -5.10
N GLN A 46 5.76 -17.51 -4.91
CA GLN A 46 6.20 -16.64 -3.80
C GLN A 46 5.03 -16.34 -2.85
N ARG A 47 5.28 -16.43 -1.54
CA ARG A 47 4.30 -16.02 -0.52
C ARG A 47 4.22 -14.50 -0.46
N VAL A 48 3.02 -13.96 -0.70
CA VAL A 48 2.70 -12.53 -0.70
C VAL A 48 1.54 -12.24 0.24
N ALA A 49 1.44 -11.00 0.73
CA ALA A 49 0.25 -10.49 1.40
C ALA A 49 -0.43 -9.46 0.50
N PHE A 50 -1.73 -9.56 0.31
CA PHE A 50 -2.52 -8.61 -0.45
C PHE A 50 -3.50 -7.88 0.47
N LEU A 51 -3.70 -6.58 0.25
CA LEU A 51 -4.72 -5.78 0.92
C LEU A 51 -5.44 -4.90 -0.10
N ALA A 52 -6.76 -5.03 -0.18
CA ALA A 52 -7.60 -4.08 -0.90
C ALA A 52 -7.68 -2.77 -0.11
N ARG A 53 -7.07 -1.70 -0.64
CA ARG A 53 -6.94 -0.40 0.04
C ARG A 53 -8.28 0.16 0.49
N HIS A 54 -9.32 0.04 -0.34
CA HIS A 54 -10.64 0.61 -0.07
C HIS A 54 -11.58 -0.37 0.66
N GLY A 55 -11.05 -1.49 1.14
CA GLY A 55 -11.83 -2.59 1.70
C GLY A 55 -12.63 -3.34 0.62
N ALA A 56 -13.25 -4.45 1.01
CA ALA A 56 -14.18 -5.18 0.15
C ALA A 56 -15.34 -4.26 -0.29
N GLY A 57 -15.71 -4.35 -1.58
CA GLY A 57 -16.77 -3.52 -2.16
C GLY A 57 -16.44 -2.03 -2.31
N HIS A 58 -15.17 -1.63 -2.18
CA HIS A 58 -14.74 -0.24 -2.36
C HIS A 58 -15.41 0.78 -1.42
N ARG A 59 -15.67 0.36 -0.17
CA ARG A 59 -16.49 1.10 0.79
C ARG A 59 -15.79 2.30 1.45
N ILE A 60 -14.45 2.29 1.55
CA ILE A 60 -13.70 3.32 2.29
C ILE A 60 -13.20 4.40 1.33
N PRO A 61 -13.65 5.67 1.45
CA PRO A 61 -13.18 6.74 0.58
C PRO A 61 -11.71 7.11 0.87
N PRO A 62 -10.97 7.67 -0.11
CA PRO A 62 -9.54 7.96 0.05
C PRO A 62 -9.17 8.83 1.26
N SER A 63 -10.05 9.75 1.68
CA SER A 63 -9.85 10.64 2.83
C SER A 63 -9.90 9.94 4.18
N GLU A 64 -10.60 8.80 4.27
CA GLU A 64 -10.86 8.08 5.52
C GLU A 64 -10.01 6.82 5.67
N LEU A 65 -9.12 6.56 4.72
CA LEU A 65 -8.21 5.43 4.76
C LEU A 65 -7.28 5.50 5.97
N ASN A 66 -7.27 4.43 6.76
CA ASN A 66 -6.32 4.25 7.85
C ASN A 66 -4.97 3.74 7.31
N PHE A 67 -4.20 4.62 6.69
CA PHE A 67 -2.90 4.27 6.10
C PHE A 67 -1.91 3.70 7.13
N ARG A 68 -1.95 4.18 8.38
CA ARG A 68 -1.07 3.69 9.44
C ARG A 68 -1.38 2.24 9.77
N ALA A 69 -2.65 1.90 9.99
CA ALA A 69 -3.05 0.52 10.26
C ALA A 69 -2.73 -0.42 9.07
N ASN A 70 -2.97 0.03 7.84
CA ASN A 70 -2.65 -0.74 6.63
C ASN A 70 -1.16 -1.06 6.51
N ILE A 71 -0.29 -0.07 6.70
CA ILE A 71 1.16 -0.27 6.59
C ILE A 71 1.70 -1.04 7.80
N PHE A 72 1.17 -0.80 8.99
CA PHE A 72 1.58 -1.52 10.20
C PHE A 72 1.19 -3.00 10.17
N GLY A 73 0.01 -3.35 9.64
CA GLY A 73 -0.37 -4.76 9.49
C GLY A 73 0.55 -5.52 8.54
N PHE A 74 0.99 -4.93 7.43
CA PHE A 74 2.05 -5.52 6.61
C PHE A 74 3.36 -5.73 7.40
N LYS A 75 3.72 -4.78 8.26
CA LYS A 75 4.90 -4.91 9.13
C LYS A 75 4.76 -6.10 10.09
N LEU A 76 3.58 -6.31 10.68
CA LEU A 76 3.29 -7.46 11.54
C LEU A 76 3.37 -8.80 10.79
N LEU A 77 2.96 -8.83 9.52
CA LEU A 77 3.09 -9.99 8.63
C LEU A 77 4.53 -10.29 8.18
N GLY A 78 5.49 -9.43 8.54
CA GLY A 78 6.90 -9.57 8.15
C GLY A 78 7.22 -9.07 6.75
N VAL A 79 6.34 -8.27 6.13
CA VAL A 79 6.57 -7.70 4.80
C VAL A 79 7.72 -6.69 4.82
N GLU A 80 8.62 -6.84 3.84
CA GLU A 80 9.79 -5.98 3.65
C GLU A 80 9.59 -4.98 2.50
N ARG A 81 8.73 -5.33 1.53
CA ARG A 81 8.51 -4.54 0.30
C ARG A 81 7.03 -4.55 -0.04
N ILE A 82 6.48 -3.39 -0.35
CA ILE A 82 5.07 -3.27 -0.76
C ILE A 82 5.01 -2.90 -2.24
N PHE A 83 4.01 -3.37 -2.99
CA PHE A 83 3.67 -2.86 -4.30
C PHE A 83 2.27 -2.27 -4.23
N SER A 84 2.10 -0.96 -4.42
CA SER A 84 0.78 -0.34 -4.39
C SER A 84 0.33 0.03 -5.79
N ALA A 85 -0.79 -0.52 -6.24
CA ALA A 85 -1.46 -0.08 -7.47
C ALA A 85 -2.43 1.06 -7.17
N SER A 86 -2.55 2.04 -8.07
CA SER A 86 -3.53 3.14 -7.96
C SER A 86 -4.02 3.57 -9.33
N ALA A 87 -5.34 3.66 -9.50
CA ALA A 87 -5.95 4.30 -10.66
C ALA A 87 -5.69 5.83 -10.66
N VAL A 88 -5.24 6.41 -11.77
CA VAL A 88 -5.02 7.87 -11.93
C VAL A 88 -5.45 8.42 -13.28
N GLY A 89 -5.60 9.74 -13.34
CA GLY A 89 -5.72 10.48 -14.59
C GLY A 89 -4.37 11.06 -15.01
N SER A 90 -4.03 10.93 -16.29
CA SER A 90 -2.85 11.56 -16.85
C SER A 90 -3.03 13.09 -16.95
N LEU A 91 -1.93 13.82 -16.74
CA LEU A 91 -1.81 15.26 -17.00
C LEU A 91 -0.91 15.55 -18.21
N LYS A 92 -0.55 14.52 -18.98
CA LYS A 92 0.29 14.61 -20.17
C LYS A 92 -0.28 13.77 -21.30
N GLU A 93 -0.22 14.30 -22.52
CA GLU A 93 -0.73 13.60 -23.71
C GLU A 93 0.04 12.30 -24.02
N GLU A 94 1.32 12.23 -23.64
CA GLU A 94 2.19 11.05 -23.87
C GLU A 94 1.77 9.79 -23.09
N TYR A 95 0.89 9.92 -22.09
CA TYR A 95 0.37 8.79 -21.30
C TYR A 95 -1.14 8.67 -21.53
N PRO A 96 -1.58 7.98 -22.61
CA PRO A 96 -2.98 7.70 -22.85
C PRO A 96 -3.57 6.72 -21.80
N PRO A 97 -4.90 6.59 -21.72
CA PRO A 97 -5.53 5.57 -20.88
C PRO A 97 -4.99 4.16 -21.16
N LEU A 98 -4.92 3.33 -20.11
CA LEU A 98 -4.35 1.96 -20.09
C LEU A 98 -2.82 1.88 -19.99
N ASP A 99 -2.10 3.00 -20.12
CA ASP A 99 -0.68 3.03 -19.81
C ASP A 99 -0.42 2.83 -18.31
N VAL A 100 0.67 2.12 -18.01
CA VAL A 100 1.14 1.92 -16.64
C VAL A 100 2.39 2.76 -16.40
N VAL A 101 2.38 3.56 -15.34
CA VAL A 101 3.50 4.43 -14.96
C VAL A 101 4.05 4.01 -13.60
N ILE A 102 5.38 4.03 -13.50
CA ILE A 102 6.10 3.89 -12.23
C ILE A 102 6.74 5.25 -11.92
N PRO A 103 6.07 6.13 -11.17
CA PRO A 103 6.61 7.44 -10.88
C PRO A 103 7.67 7.36 -9.78
N ASP A 104 8.65 8.24 -9.89
CA ASP A 104 9.76 8.40 -8.95
C ASP A 104 9.60 9.63 -8.04
N GLN A 105 8.63 10.50 -8.34
CA GLN A 105 8.27 11.70 -7.59
C GLN A 105 6.76 11.77 -7.33
N PHE A 106 6.38 12.62 -6.36
CA PHE A 106 4.98 12.98 -6.13
C PHE A 106 4.88 14.40 -5.57
N PHE A 107 3.72 15.02 -5.74
CA PHE A 107 3.37 16.29 -5.10
C PHE A 107 2.20 16.05 -4.14
N ASP A 108 2.41 16.28 -2.85
CA ASP A 108 1.39 16.03 -1.82
C ASP A 108 0.48 17.24 -1.63
N ARG A 109 -0.79 17.11 -2.01
CA ARG A 109 -1.85 18.07 -1.72
C ARG A 109 -2.86 17.55 -0.69
N THR A 110 -2.57 16.44 -0.01
CA THR A 110 -3.47 15.88 1.00
C THR A 110 -3.51 16.75 2.24
N ARG A 111 -4.66 16.77 2.92
CA ARG A 111 -4.89 17.55 4.16
C ARG A 111 -5.73 16.72 5.12
N GLY A 112 -5.54 16.93 6.43
CA GLY A 112 -6.35 16.30 7.48
C GLY A 112 -6.10 14.80 7.70
N ARG A 113 -5.08 14.22 7.07
CA ARG A 113 -4.69 12.81 7.27
C ARG A 113 -3.48 12.74 8.19
N VAL A 114 -3.48 11.78 9.11
CA VAL A 114 -2.29 11.47 9.91
C VAL A 114 -1.27 10.77 9.02
N SER A 115 -0.11 11.41 8.80
CA SER A 115 0.90 10.98 7.81
C SER A 115 2.19 10.43 8.44
N THR A 116 2.23 10.30 9.76
CA THR A 116 3.38 9.77 10.51
C THR A 116 2.95 8.70 11.53
N PHE A 117 3.86 7.77 11.82
CA PHE A 117 3.70 6.82 12.93
C PHE A 117 4.12 7.39 14.28
N LEU A 118 4.79 8.55 14.27
CA LEU A 118 5.17 9.24 15.49
C LEU A 118 3.95 9.91 16.11
N GLU A 119 3.84 9.77 17.42
CA GLU A 119 2.84 10.48 18.22
C GLU A 119 3.44 11.79 18.75
N GLU A 120 2.57 12.76 19.05
CA GLU A 120 2.98 14.11 19.48
C GLU A 120 3.83 14.12 20.75
N ALA A 121 3.72 13.10 21.60
CA ALA A 121 4.52 12.94 22.83
C ALA A 121 5.91 12.33 22.59
N SER A 122 6.30 12.03 21.35
CA SER A 122 7.61 11.46 21.07
C SER A 122 8.70 12.55 21.07
N GLU A 123 9.69 12.45 21.97
CA GLU A 123 10.86 13.36 22.03
C GLU A 123 11.80 13.23 20.82
N ARG A 124 11.41 12.47 19.79
CA ARG A 124 12.22 12.15 18.61
C ARG A 124 11.53 12.70 17.36
N ALA A 125 12.10 13.76 16.80
CA ALA A 125 11.75 14.19 15.45
C ALA A 125 12.40 13.24 14.43
N ILE A 126 11.58 12.58 13.60
CA ILE A 126 12.06 11.91 12.38
C ILE A 126 11.68 12.79 11.19
N GLU A 127 12.68 13.34 10.53
CA GLU A 127 12.50 14.00 9.25
C GLU A 127 12.73 12.98 8.13
N SER A 128 11.68 12.70 7.36
CA SER A 128 11.77 11.86 6.17
C SER A 128 11.82 12.75 4.93
N PHE A 129 12.97 12.81 4.27
CA PHE A 129 13.07 13.46 2.97
C PHE A 129 12.40 12.57 1.91
N ALA A 130 11.49 13.17 1.14
CA ALA A 130 10.70 12.46 0.12
C ALA A 130 11.29 12.54 -1.29
N HIS A 131 12.55 12.99 -1.44
CA HIS A 131 13.17 13.07 -2.75
C HIS A 131 13.53 11.65 -3.25
N ARG A 132 12.93 11.25 -4.38
CA ARG A 132 13.11 9.95 -5.07
C ARG A 132 12.60 8.76 -4.25
N ARG A 133 11.27 8.66 -4.13
CA ARG A 133 10.58 7.65 -3.30
C ARG A 133 10.23 6.35 -4.03
N SER A 134 10.51 6.24 -5.32
CA SER A 134 10.66 4.93 -5.98
C SER A 134 12.03 4.37 -5.63
N CYS A 135 12.05 3.17 -5.07
CA CYS A 135 13.25 2.55 -4.50
C CYS A 135 14.34 2.33 -5.58
N ASP A 136 15.38 3.16 -5.61
CA ASP A 136 16.49 3.00 -6.58
C ASP A 136 17.33 1.73 -6.32
N GLN A 137 17.22 1.11 -5.14
CA GLN A 137 17.97 -0.10 -4.77
C GLN A 137 17.15 -1.07 -3.90
N LYS A 138 16.52 -2.07 -4.54
CA LYS A 138 16.18 -3.42 -4.03
C LYS A 138 15.49 -3.61 -2.65
N ARG A 139 15.04 -2.59 -1.90
CA ARG A 139 14.23 -2.76 -0.66
C ARG A 139 13.31 -1.55 -0.39
N GLY A 140 12.00 -1.73 -0.55
CA GLY A 140 10.95 -0.83 -0.02
C GLY A 140 9.94 -0.38 -1.08
N VAL A 141 8.72 -0.07 -0.64
CA VAL A 141 7.46 0.12 -1.40
C VAL A 141 7.58 0.69 -2.84
N TRP A 142 7.17 -0.07 -3.85
CA TRP A 142 6.96 0.39 -5.23
C TRP A 142 5.51 0.81 -5.42
N LYS A 143 5.25 1.90 -6.14
CA LYS A 143 3.88 2.34 -6.44
C LYS A 143 3.66 2.27 -7.94
N PHE A 144 2.79 1.37 -8.37
CA PHE A 144 2.29 1.28 -9.74
C PHE A 144 1.08 2.20 -9.90
N PHE A 145 1.05 2.96 -10.98
CA PHE A 145 -0.07 3.79 -11.37
C PHE A 145 -0.65 3.17 -12.64
N VAL A 146 -1.91 2.74 -12.54
CA VAL A 146 -2.73 2.27 -13.66
C VAL A 146 -3.74 3.38 -13.98
#